data_AF-A0A2D4LVY7-F1
#
_entry.id   AF-A0A2D4LVY7-F1
#
_cell.length_a   1.000
_cell.length_b   1.000
_cell.length_c   1.000
_cell.angle_alpha   90.00
_cell.angle_beta   90.00
_cell.angle_gamma   90.00
#
_symmetry.space_group_name_H-M   'P 1'
#
loop_
_entity.id
_entity.type
_entity.pdbx_description
1 polymer ?
#
loop_
_entity_poly.entity_id
_entity_poly.type
_entity_poly.pdbx_seq_one_letter_code
_entity_poly.pdbx_strand_id
1 'polypeptide(L)'
;MSLLKDWECMTALLLEDARKYERALSDVQESALIEIILATVRQAVEGPPTGRGGIRKILSTKEKKIQMEDCAKITEHFIVVLPRLLAKYSLETEKVTNLLQISQYFDIERYSTGSFNKNVDALLREVKAIVLIHSNTNILETCSRIYSILSREELTIHNQVAFARTELVNELVEKLDQLLGIFWHKEDGVSAEEEGIQHLTSSLRQIAAFHNAHDLTKWNLYDKMYKLLVCELEQRPLPVQILLPSLQCAYFALLWQLPSMTESPSSKENIFLLRTHLRQYCNICTSYLSHYNRDLREKAFMILCDLLLILSHQDSSNNGAARLLKYLPSTSLQTKMLLFIRHHVFGEEEETKDMTESDVKVKENQKLDTLHLKRCLLAAYCKLIVCNVVEITAAAEIYKHYMKAYNDFGDIIKETLSQTRHNNKIQSARILTLCLQQLFQKHVESQGDGSSSSNSLDSSSTSFNNIKELARRFSLTFGWDQVKSRESVAMIHKYVPATCCPTVFCLKNVHVVNILSVFISSLLLLKGKVLNLPFKGQLEWKGSAYLLT
;
A
#
# COMPACT_ATOMS: atom_id res chain seq x y z
N MET A 1 -25.89 -8.06 29.77
CA MET A 1 -24.74 -7.21 29.39
C MET A 1 -23.93 -6.69 30.59
N SER A 2 -24.40 -6.81 31.85
CA SER A 2 -23.61 -6.41 33.02
C SER A 2 -22.38 -7.29 33.26
N LEU A 3 -22.50 -8.62 33.11
CA LEU A 3 -21.38 -9.56 33.32
C LEU A 3 -20.18 -9.31 32.40
N LEU A 4 -20.43 -9.03 31.12
CA LEU A 4 -19.37 -8.79 30.14
C LEU A 4 -18.67 -7.43 30.30
N LYS A 5 -19.16 -6.57 31.20
CA LYS A 5 -18.57 -5.27 31.51
C LYS A 5 -17.96 -5.23 32.92
N ASP A 6 -17.91 -6.37 33.60
CA ASP A 6 -17.26 -6.50 34.90
C ASP A 6 -15.74 -6.69 34.73
N TRP A 7 -15.09 -5.65 34.20
CA TRP A 7 -13.65 -5.67 33.92
C TRP A 7 -12.81 -5.74 35.20
N GLU A 8 -13.33 -5.25 36.32
CA GLU A 8 -12.71 -5.38 37.64
C GLU A 8 -12.58 -6.85 38.02
N CYS A 9 -13.68 -7.63 37.93
CA CYS A 9 -13.65 -9.06 38.19
C CYS A 9 -12.71 -9.80 37.23
N MET A 10 -12.81 -9.53 35.91
CA MET A 10 -11.99 -10.22 34.92
C MET A 10 -10.48 -9.98 35.11
N THR A 11 -10.09 -8.74 35.41
CA THR A 11 -8.67 -8.40 35.64
C THR A 11 -8.16 -8.87 37.00
N ALA A 12 -9.03 -8.95 38.03
CA ALA A 12 -8.67 -9.55 39.30
C ALA A 12 -8.31 -11.04 39.12
N LEU A 13 -9.12 -11.79 38.37
CA LEU A 13 -8.84 -13.20 38.04
C LEU A 13 -7.49 -13.38 37.34
N LEU A 14 -7.09 -12.45 36.48
CA LEU A 14 -5.79 -12.46 35.81
C LEU A 14 -4.62 -12.06 36.72
N LEU A 15 -4.87 -11.32 37.80
CA LEU A 15 -3.82 -10.84 38.71
C LEU A 15 -3.71 -11.63 40.01
N GLU A 16 -4.67 -12.51 40.31
CA GLU A 16 -4.64 -13.37 41.48
C GLU A 16 -3.45 -14.36 41.43
N ASP A 17 -2.77 -14.51 42.57
CA ASP A 17 -1.62 -15.40 42.70
C ASP A 17 -2.07 -16.87 42.64
N ALA A 18 -1.58 -17.59 41.62
CA ALA A 18 -1.78 -19.04 41.46
C ALA A 18 -1.37 -19.87 42.69
N ARG A 19 -0.56 -19.30 43.60
CA ARG A 19 -0.08 -19.96 44.83
C ARG A 19 -1.11 -19.99 45.96
N LYS A 20 -2.18 -19.18 45.90
CA LYS A 20 -3.17 -19.06 46.98
C LYS A 20 -4.42 -19.93 46.81
N TYR A 21 -4.67 -20.48 45.61
CA TYR A 21 -5.87 -21.25 45.31
C TYR A 21 -5.57 -22.48 44.44
N GLU A 22 -6.21 -23.61 44.73
CA GLU A 22 -6.13 -24.87 43.96
C GLU A 22 -6.67 -24.77 42.52
N ARG A 23 -7.17 -23.60 42.08
CA ARG A 23 -7.77 -23.36 40.75
C ARG A 23 -7.25 -22.08 40.11
N ALA A 24 -5.94 -21.97 39.93
CA ALA A 24 -5.36 -20.96 39.04
C ALA A 24 -5.86 -21.17 37.60
N LEU A 25 -6.07 -20.07 36.85
CA LEU A 25 -6.36 -20.16 35.42
C LEU A 25 -5.20 -20.83 34.70
N SER A 26 -5.51 -21.72 33.75
CA SER A 26 -4.49 -22.24 32.84
C SER A 26 -4.05 -21.16 31.85
N ASP A 27 -2.88 -21.33 31.25
CA ASP A 27 -2.33 -20.41 30.25
C ASP A 27 -3.34 -20.10 29.11
N VAL A 28 -4.00 -21.14 28.60
CA VAL A 28 -5.05 -21.03 27.56
C VAL A 28 -6.27 -20.24 28.07
N GLN A 29 -6.65 -20.43 29.33
CA GLN A 29 -7.76 -19.69 29.93
C GLN A 29 -7.40 -18.21 30.15
N GLU A 30 -6.16 -17.90 30.52
CA GLU A 30 -5.69 -16.52 30.62
C GLU A 30 -5.70 -15.84 29.25
N SER A 31 -5.18 -16.48 28.19
CA SER A 31 -5.22 -15.94 26.82
C SER A 31 -6.65 -15.69 26.36
N ALA A 32 -7.55 -16.65 26.56
CA ALA A 32 -8.96 -16.51 26.20
C ALA A 32 -9.65 -15.39 26.99
N LEU A 33 -9.34 -15.24 28.28
CA LEU A 33 -9.90 -14.18 29.10
C LEU A 33 -9.40 -12.79 28.67
N ILE A 34 -8.12 -12.66 28.31
CA ILE A 34 -7.57 -11.41 27.76
C ILE A 34 -8.25 -11.03 26.43
N GLU A 35 -8.47 -12.01 25.55
CA GLU A 35 -9.23 -11.78 24.31
C GLU A 35 -10.67 -11.35 24.56
N ILE A 36 -11.35 -11.99 25.52
CA ILE A 36 -12.71 -11.62 25.94
C ILE A 36 -12.73 -10.20 26.51
N ILE A 37 -11.76 -9.83 27.36
CA ILE A 37 -11.64 -8.46 27.88
C ILE A 37 -11.50 -7.48 26.71
N LEU A 38 -10.56 -7.71 25.79
CA LEU A 38 -10.36 -6.83 24.65
C LEU A 38 -11.63 -6.71 23.78
N ALA A 39 -12.29 -7.83 23.49
CA ALA A 39 -13.52 -7.85 22.69
C ALA A 39 -14.66 -7.07 23.38
N THR A 40 -14.81 -7.21 24.69
CA THR A 40 -15.86 -6.51 25.45
C THR A 40 -15.58 -5.01 25.59
N VAL A 41 -14.32 -4.62 25.81
CA VAL A 41 -13.87 -3.22 25.77
C VAL A 41 -14.16 -2.62 24.39
N ARG A 42 -13.69 -3.27 23.33
CA ARG A 42 -13.91 -2.82 21.95
C ARG A 42 -15.40 -2.69 21.64
N GLN A 43 -16.22 -3.66 22.03
CA GLN A 43 -17.66 -3.61 21.76
C GLN A 43 -18.38 -2.52 22.58
N ALA A 44 -17.90 -2.21 23.79
CA ALA A 44 -18.44 -1.11 24.58
C ALA A 44 -18.13 0.26 23.94
N VAL A 45 -16.94 0.40 23.33
CA VAL A 45 -16.50 1.67 22.72
C VAL A 45 -16.91 1.83 21.26
N GLU A 46 -16.81 0.80 20.42
CA GLU A 46 -17.07 0.89 18.98
C GLU A 46 -18.44 0.33 18.57
N GLY A 47 -19.06 -0.50 19.41
CA GLY A 47 -20.28 -1.24 19.07
C GLY A 47 -20.00 -2.58 18.37
N PRO A 48 -20.97 -3.12 17.58
CA PRO A 48 -20.85 -4.44 16.98
C PRO A 48 -19.67 -4.55 16.00
N PRO A 49 -19.00 -5.72 15.91
CA PRO A 49 -17.89 -5.91 14.99
C PRO A 49 -18.32 -5.85 13.51
N THR A 50 -17.35 -5.63 12.63
CA THR A 50 -17.53 -5.60 11.18
C THR A 50 -18.30 -6.83 10.68
N GLY A 51 -19.33 -6.61 9.85
CA GLY A 51 -20.18 -7.69 9.32
C GLY A 51 -21.26 -8.20 10.27
N ARG A 52 -21.35 -7.68 11.50
CA ARG A 52 -22.44 -7.95 12.47
C ARG A 52 -23.29 -6.73 12.80
N GLY A 53 -22.87 -5.54 12.39
CA GLY A 53 -23.65 -4.30 12.50
C GLY A 53 -24.56 -4.05 11.29
N GLY A 54 -25.66 -3.33 11.51
CA GLY A 54 -26.46 -2.76 10.41
C GLY A 54 -25.71 -1.66 9.66
N ILE A 55 -26.06 -1.41 8.40
CA ILE A 55 -25.46 -0.35 7.56
C ILE A 55 -25.71 1.01 8.23
N ARG A 56 -24.67 1.56 8.87
CA ARG A 56 -24.68 2.84 9.62
C ARG A 56 -25.75 2.89 10.73
N LYS A 57 -25.54 2.14 11.81
CA LYS A 57 -26.37 2.28 13.03
C LYS A 57 -26.12 3.66 13.66
N ILE A 58 -27.09 4.57 13.57
CA ILE A 58 -27.10 5.82 14.32
C ILE A 58 -27.45 5.48 15.77
N LEU A 59 -26.52 5.76 16.69
CA LEU A 59 -26.76 5.53 18.13
C LEU A 59 -27.78 6.53 18.66
N SER A 60 -28.75 6.04 19.42
CA SER A 60 -29.68 6.86 20.19
C SER A 60 -28.94 7.66 21.28
N THR A 61 -29.53 8.76 21.75
CA THR A 61 -28.96 9.59 22.83
C THR A 61 -28.66 8.76 24.10
N LYS A 62 -29.51 7.78 24.41
CA LYS A 62 -29.31 6.85 25.53
C LYS A 62 -28.11 5.94 25.31
N GLU A 63 -27.96 5.36 24.11
CA GLU A 63 -26.81 4.51 23.78
C GLU A 63 -25.50 5.30 23.78
N LYS A 64 -25.49 6.53 23.27
CA LYS A 64 -24.32 7.42 23.35
C LYS A 64 -23.91 7.73 24.79
N LYS A 65 -24.88 8.00 25.66
CA LYS A 65 -24.61 8.23 27.09
C LYS A 65 -23.98 6.99 27.75
N ILE A 66 -24.52 5.80 27.47
CA ILE A 66 -23.98 4.53 27.98
C ILE A 66 -22.55 4.31 27.47
N GLN A 67 -22.31 4.54 26.18
CA GLN A 67 -20.98 4.42 25.57
C GLN A 67 -19.96 5.35 26.25
N MET A 68 -20.32 6.61 26.49
CA MET A 68 -19.45 7.55 27.22
C MET A 68 -19.16 7.10 28.66
N GLU A 69 -20.19 6.62 29.38
CA GLU A 69 -20.02 6.08 30.74
C GLU A 69 -19.13 4.83 30.76
N ASP A 70 -19.26 3.95 29.77
CA ASP A 70 -18.41 2.79 29.60
C ASP A 70 -16.96 3.19 29.29
N CYS A 71 -16.73 4.12 28.36
CA CYS A 71 -15.38 4.63 28.03
C CYS A 71 -14.68 5.21 29.26
N ALA A 72 -15.41 5.98 30.08
CA ALA A 72 -14.89 6.53 31.32
C ALA A 72 -14.46 5.42 32.29
N LYS A 73 -15.32 4.42 32.51
CA LYS A 73 -15.01 3.27 33.38
C LYS A 73 -13.83 2.45 32.89
N ILE A 74 -13.75 2.20 31.58
CA ILE A 74 -12.61 1.50 30.95
C ILE A 74 -11.32 2.26 31.26
N THR A 75 -11.33 3.58 31.05
CA THR A 75 -10.15 4.42 31.25
C THR A 75 -9.72 4.45 32.70
N GLU A 76 -10.66 4.71 33.62
CA GLU A 76 -10.41 4.80 35.07
C GLU A 76 -9.85 3.48 35.64
N HIS A 77 -10.37 2.34 35.18
CA HIS A 77 -9.93 1.01 35.62
C HIS A 77 -8.57 0.62 35.01
N PHE A 78 -8.49 0.59 33.67
CA PHE A 78 -7.34 0.02 32.99
C PHE A 78 -6.10 0.91 33.07
N ILE A 79 -6.20 2.22 33.25
CA ILE A 79 -4.99 3.05 33.45
C ILE A 79 -4.20 2.62 34.71
N VAL A 80 -4.89 2.06 35.71
CA VAL A 80 -4.27 1.54 36.95
C VAL A 80 -3.80 0.10 36.78
N VAL A 81 -4.62 -0.74 36.13
CA VAL A 81 -4.42 -2.20 36.12
C VAL A 81 -3.59 -2.69 34.94
N LEU A 82 -3.66 -2.01 33.80
CA LEU A 82 -2.94 -2.40 32.57
C LEU A 82 -1.42 -2.49 32.76
N PRO A 83 -0.73 -1.57 33.45
CA PRO A 83 0.71 -1.70 33.69
C PRO A 83 1.07 -3.01 34.40
N ARG A 84 0.25 -3.43 35.38
CA ARG A 84 0.47 -4.68 36.13
C ARG A 84 0.28 -5.92 35.26
N LEU A 85 -0.73 -5.90 34.39
CA LEU A 85 -0.98 -6.98 33.44
C LEU A 85 0.16 -7.08 32.41
N LEU A 86 0.61 -5.94 31.89
CA LEU A 86 1.75 -5.87 30.97
C LEU A 86 3.03 -6.41 31.60
N ALA A 87 3.31 -6.07 32.87
CA ALA A 87 4.45 -6.62 33.60
C ALA A 87 4.35 -8.15 33.74
N LYS A 88 3.18 -8.68 34.16
CA LYS A 88 2.94 -10.12 34.36
C LYS A 88 3.15 -10.92 33.07
N TYR A 89 2.58 -10.45 31.96
CA TYR A 89 2.55 -11.17 30.68
C TYR A 89 3.62 -10.70 29.69
N SER A 90 4.62 -9.94 30.14
CA SER A 90 5.57 -9.21 29.28
C SER A 90 6.32 -10.05 28.26
N LEU A 91 6.52 -11.35 28.49
CA LEU A 91 7.21 -12.25 27.56
C LEU A 91 6.29 -12.92 26.53
N GLU A 92 4.97 -12.74 26.68
CA GLU A 92 3.95 -13.51 25.94
C GLU A 92 3.35 -12.67 24.82
N THR A 93 3.90 -12.84 23.61
CA THR A 93 3.61 -12.02 22.43
C THR A 93 2.11 -11.83 22.16
N GLU A 94 1.32 -12.90 22.20
CA GLU A 94 -0.14 -12.84 21.92
C GLU A 94 -0.89 -12.06 23.01
N LYS A 95 -0.63 -12.37 24.29
CA LYS A 95 -1.25 -11.68 25.43
C LYS A 95 -0.88 -10.20 25.45
N VAL A 96 0.40 -9.86 25.25
CA VAL A 96 0.88 -8.46 25.18
C VAL A 96 0.22 -7.70 24.04
N THR A 97 0.10 -8.33 22.86
CA THR A 97 -0.55 -7.72 21.70
C THR A 97 -1.99 -7.30 22.04
N ASN A 98 -2.76 -8.20 22.66
CA ASN A 98 -4.14 -7.91 23.04
C ASN A 98 -4.25 -6.87 24.17
N LEU A 99 -3.40 -6.98 25.20
CA LEU A 99 -3.39 -6.04 26.33
C LEU A 99 -3.05 -4.61 25.88
N LEU A 100 -2.03 -4.44 25.05
CA LEU A 100 -1.65 -3.11 24.54
C LEU A 100 -2.77 -2.45 23.74
N GLN A 101 -3.58 -3.21 23.01
CA GLN A 101 -4.71 -2.65 22.25
C GLN A 101 -5.78 -1.99 23.13
N ILE A 102 -5.93 -2.40 24.39
CA ILE A 102 -6.91 -1.81 25.33
C ILE A 102 -6.70 -0.30 25.47
N SER A 103 -5.43 0.14 25.49
CA SER A 103 -5.07 1.56 25.63
C SER A 103 -5.60 2.46 24.51
N GLN A 104 -5.91 1.90 23.33
CA GLN A 104 -6.45 2.66 22.20
C GLN A 104 -7.90 3.12 22.44
N TYR A 105 -8.57 2.52 23.43
CA TYR A 105 -9.97 2.79 23.78
C TYR A 105 -10.11 3.75 24.97
N PHE A 106 -9.01 4.32 25.46
CA PHE A 106 -9.05 5.27 26.55
C PHE A 106 -9.67 6.60 26.12
N ASP A 107 -10.47 7.17 27.02
CA ASP A 107 -11.03 8.52 26.92
C ASP A 107 -9.92 9.53 27.20
N ILE A 108 -9.41 10.11 26.12
CA ILE A 108 -8.26 11.03 26.15
C ILE A 108 -8.59 12.30 26.95
N GLU A 109 -9.86 12.74 26.97
CA GLU A 109 -10.29 13.95 27.67
C GLU A 109 -10.08 13.84 29.19
N ARG A 110 -10.08 12.62 29.72
CA ARG A 110 -9.85 12.35 31.15
C ARG A 110 -8.41 12.59 31.60
N TYR A 111 -7.45 12.68 30.68
CA TYR A 111 -6.07 13.00 31.03
C TYR A 111 -5.83 14.49 31.27
N SER A 112 -6.77 15.37 30.88
CA SER A 112 -6.64 16.82 31.04
C SER A 112 -6.78 17.33 32.48
N THR A 113 -7.28 16.50 33.41
CA THR A 113 -7.44 16.87 34.83
C THR A 113 -6.19 16.58 35.67
N GLY A 114 -5.18 15.91 35.10
CA GLY A 114 -3.93 15.56 35.78
C GLY A 114 -4.04 14.43 36.83
N SER A 115 -5.23 13.85 37.07
CA SER A 115 -5.44 12.82 38.09
C SER A 115 -4.69 11.51 37.83
N PHE A 116 -4.34 11.25 36.56
CA PHE A 116 -3.71 10.00 36.14
C PHE A 116 -2.20 10.08 35.93
N ASN A 117 -1.53 11.20 36.21
CA ASN A 117 -0.10 11.40 35.88
C ASN A 117 0.80 10.25 36.39
N LYS A 118 0.61 9.80 37.64
CA LYS A 118 1.38 8.68 38.21
C LYS A 118 1.09 7.33 37.53
N ASN A 119 -0.16 7.12 37.10
CA ASN A 119 -0.56 5.89 36.43
C ASN A 119 -0.05 5.88 34.98
N VAL A 120 -0.01 7.06 34.33
CA VAL A 120 0.63 7.26 33.03
C VAL A 120 2.12 6.96 33.13
N ASP A 121 2.83 7.43 34.16
CA ASP A 121 4.24 7.06 34.38
C ASP A 121 4.44 5.55 34.50
N ALA A 122 3.57 4.86 35.24
CA ALA A 122 3.61 3.41 35.35
C ALA A 122 3.39 2.73 34.00
N LEU A 123 2.39 3.19 33.23
CA LEU A 123 2.12 2.66 31.89
C LEU A 123 3.30 2.89 30.93
N LEU A 124 3.85 4.11 30.87
CA LEU A 124 4.99 4.42 30.00
C LEU A 124 6.23 3.61 30.36
N ARG A 125 6.47 3.35 31.65
CA ARG A 125 7.58 2.50 32.11
C ARG A 125 7.44 1.06 31.59
N GLU A 126 6.26 0.48 31.70
CA GLU A 126 6.00 -0.89 31.23
C GLU A 126 6.00 -0.98 29.70
N VAL A 127 5.44 0.02 29.01
CA VAL A 127 5.52 0.10 27.54
C VAL A 127 6.97 0.22 27.08
N LYS A 128 7.79 1.04 27.75
CA LYS A 128 9.25 1.12 27.50
C LYS A 128 9.91 -0.26 27.67
N ALA A 129 9.64 -0.96 28.76
CA ALA A 129 10.19 -2.29 29.01
C ALA A 129 9.81 -3.30 27.90
N ILE A 130 8.55 -3.30 27.48
CA ILE A 130 8.06 -4.12 26.37
C ILE A 130 8.79 -3.80 25.06
N VAL A 131 8.96 -2.52 24.73
CA VAL A 131 9.66 -2.11 23.51
C VAL A 131 11.08 -2.66 23.48
N LEU A 132 11.79 -2.65 24.62
CA LEU A 132 13.18 -3.07 24.69
C LEU A 132 13.39 -4.58 24.52
N ILE A 133 12.41 -5.40 24.90
CA ILE A 133 12.49 -6.88 24.86
C ILE A 133 11.84 -7.50 23.61
N HIS A 134 10.89 -6.80 22.96
CA HIS A 134 10.18 -7.32 21.79
C HIS A 134 10.75 -6.84 20.46
N SER A 135 10.59 -7.67 19.42
CA SER A 135 10.91 -7.35 18.03
C SER A 135 9.72 -7.52 17.06
N ASN A 136 8.55 -7.86 17.59
CA ASN A 136 7.31 -8.05 16.83
C ASN A 136 6.75 -6.69 16.37
N THR A 137 6.53 -6.53 15.07
CA THR A 137 6.08 -5.27 14.45
C THR A 137 4.76 -4.77 15.02
N ASN A 138 3.76 -5.63 15.25
CA ASN A 138 2.44 -5.23 15.75
C ASN A 138 2.53 -4.69 17.18
N ILE A 139 3.35 -5.33 18.04
CA ILE A 139 3.62 -4.85 19.41
C ILE A 139 4.29 -3.48 19.34
N LEU A 140 5.37 -3.35 18.57
CA LEU A 140 6.16 -2.12 18.48
C LEU A 140 5.34 -0.94 17.91
N GLU A 141 4.53 -1.17 16.87
CA GLU A 141 3.63 -0.17 16.30
C GLU A 141 2.54 0.24 17.29
N THR A 142 2.00 -0.71 18.07
CA THR A 142 1.03 -0.39 19.12
C THR A 142 1.66 0.44 20.23
N CYS A 143 2.86 0.08 20.71
CA CYS A 143 3.62 0.88 21.68
C CYS A 143 3.89 2.29 21.15
N SER A 144 4.37 2.41 19.92
CA SER A 144 4.62 3.70 19.25
C SER A 144 3.34 4.54 19.17
N ARG A 145 2.19 3.92 18.85
CA ARG A 145 0.88 4.58 18.81
C ARG A 145 0.41 5.05 20.19
N ILE A 146 0.67 4.31 21.25
CA ILE A 146 0.38 4.74 22.63
C ILE A 146 1.08 6.06 22.94
N TYR A 147 2.40 6.13 22.68
CA TYR A 147 3.15 7.38 22.84
C TYR A 147 2.56 8.50 21.99
N SER A 148 2.14 8.21 20.75
CA SER A 148 1.59 9.22 19.83
C SER A 148 0.26 9.80 20.35
N ILE A 149 -0.65 8.93 20.81
CA ILE A 149 -1.95 9.33 21.38
C ILE A 149 -1.77 10.19 22.64
N LEU A 150 -0.85 9.79 23.53
CA LEU A 150 -0.59 10.49 24.79
C LEU A 150 0.24 11.77 24.62
N SER A 151 0.90 11.96 23.47
CA SER A 151 1.74 13.14 23.17
C SER A 151 0.94 14.34 22.64
N ARG A 152 -0.40 14.34 22.68
CA ARG A 152 -1.19 15.49 22.22
C ARG A 152 -0.92 16.72 23.09
N GLU A 153 -0.71 17.87 22.46
CA GLU A 153 -0.36 19.14 23.14
C GLU A 153 -1.45 19.63 24.10
N GLU A 154 -2.69 19.22 23.88
CA GLU A 154 -3.87 19.57 24.68
C GLU A 154 -3.89 18.92 26.08
N LEU A 155 -3.01 17.94 26.33
CA LEU A 155 -3.01 17.15 27.56
C LEU A 155 -2.00 17.68 28.58
N THR A 156 -2.37 17.67 29.86
CA THR A 156 -1.46 18.07 30.95
C THR A 156 -0.24 17.16 31.09
N ILE A 157 -0.34 15.92 30.58
CA ILE A 157 0.73 14.93 30.56
C ILE A 157 1.70 15.09 29.37
N HIS A 158 1.47 16.05 28.46
CA HIS A 158 2.23 16.19 27.22
C HIS A 158 3.76 16.21 27.45
N ASN A 159 4.24 17.07 28.36
CA ASN A 159 5.68 17.19 28.66
C ASN A 159 6.27 15.92 29.29
N GLN A 160 5.50 15.26 30.15
CA GLN A 160 5.89 13.99 30.80
C GLN A 160 6.07 12.88 29.76
N VAL A 161 5.11 12.75 28.83
CA VAL A 161 5.15 11.77 27.75
C VAL A 161 6.29 12.09 26.76
N ALA A 162 6.48 13.38 26.43
CA ALA A 162 7.55 13.83 25.54
C ALA A 162 8.95 13.53 26.11
N PHE A 163 9.14 13.70 27.42
CA PHE A 163 10.37 13.33 28.12
C PHE A 163 10.59 11.81 28.05
N ALA A 164 9.61 11.01 28.47
CA ALA A 164 9.71 9.55 28.45
C ALA A 164 9.97 8.98 27.04
N ARG A 165 9.37 9.59 26.00
CA ARG A 165 9.63 9.24 24.60
C ARG A 165 11.07 9.56 24.21
N THR A 166 11.57 10.74 24.56
CA THR A 166 12.94 11.17 24.23
C THR A 166 13.96 10.25 24.89
N GLU A 167 13.76 9.90 26.16
CA GLU A 167 14.61 8.94 26.87
C GLU A 167 14.61 7.56 26.20
N LEU A 168 13.44 7.03 25.83
CA LEU A 168 13.35 5.75 25.12
C LEU A 168 14.09 5.81 23.77
N VAL A 169 13.87 6.86 22.97
CA VAL A 169 14.52 6.98 21.66
C VAL A 169 16.04 7.11 21.82
N ASN A 170 16.53 7.89 22.79
CA ASN A 170 17.96 7.99 23.06
C ASN A 170 18.57 6.61 23.34
N GLU A 171 17.96 5.82 24.22
CA GLU A 171 18.43 4.47 24.54
C GLU A 171 18.41 3.53 23.31
N LEU A 172 17.37 3.62 22.47
CA LEU A 172 17.29 2.85 21.23
C LEU A 172 18.39 3.23 20.23
N VAL A 173 18.65 4.53 20.06
CA VAL A 173 19.66 5.03 19.12
C VAL A 173 21.08 4.75 19.62
N GLU A 174 21.35 4.90 20.92
CA GLU A 174 22.63 4.53 21.53
C GLU A 174 22.92 3.04 21.33
N LYS A 175 21.92 2.18 21.58
CA LYS A 175 22.02 0.74 21.32
C LYS A 175 22.28 0.44 19.84
N LEU A 176 21.56 1.11 18.93
CA LEU A 176 21.80 0.96 17.49
C LEU A 176 23.23 1.33 17.12
N ASP A 177 23.74 2.44 17.66
CA ASP A 177 25.09 2.93 17.35
C ASP A 177 26.18 1.99 17.83
N GLN A 178 26.02 1.40 19.02
CA GLN A 178 26.91 0.35 19.51
C GLN A 178 26.87 -0.88 18.59
N LEU A 179 25.67 -1.34 18.22
CA LEU A 179 25.50 -2.52 17.36
C LEU A 179 26.07 -2.27 15.95
N LEU A 180 25.87 -1.09 15.38
CA LEU A 180 26.44 -0.71 14.09
C LEU A 180 27.96 -0.59 14.19
N GLY A 181 28.51 -0.01 15.25
CA GLY A 181 29.95 0.04 15.48
C GLY A 181 30.57 -1.36 15.45
N ILE A 182 30.00 -2.30 16.21
CA ILE A 182 30.44 -3.71 16.21
C ILE A 182 30.28 -4.33 14.81
N PHE A 183 29.16 -4.06 14.13
CA PHE A 183 28.86 -4.58 12.81
C PHE A 183 29.88 -4.13 11.75
N TRP A 184 30.29 -2.86 11.76
CA TRP A 184 31.22 -2.29 10.79
C TRP A 184 32.69 -2.65 11.06
N HIS A 185 33.08 -2.85 12.33
CA HIS A 185 34.47 -3.17 12.70
C HIS A 185 34.85 -4.65 12.47
N LYS A 186 33.89 -5.55 12.29
CA LYS A 186 34.15 -6.95 11.94
C LYS A 186 34.51 -7.06 10.43
N GLU A 187 35.74 -6.67 10.06
CA GLU A 187 36.26 -6.76 8.68
C GLU A 187 36.69 -8.20 8.26
N ASP A 188 36.78 -9.15 9.19
CA ASP A 188 37.13 -10.54 8.87
C ASP A 188 35.90 -11.44 8.80
N GLY A 189 35.32 -11.56 7.59
CA GLY A 189 34.86 -12.79 6.91
C GLY A 189 34.04 -13.88 7.62
N VAL A 190 33.74 -13.77 8.91
CA VAL A 190 32.85 -14.66 9.64
C VAL A 190 31.52 -13.94 9.68
N SER A 191 30.54 -14.48 8.95
CA SER A 191 29.15 -14.04 8.97
C SER A 191 28.78 -13.53 10.36
N ALA A 192 28.27 -12.30 10.48
CA ALA A 192 27.83 -11.77 11.75
C ALA A 192 27.10 -12.87 12.53
N GLU A 193 27.59 -13.22 13.73
CA GLU A 193 26.99 -14.25 14.57
C GLU A 193 25.48 -14.03 14.56
N GLU A 194 24.71 -15.10 14.35
CA GLU A 194 23.25 -15.03 14.14
C GLU A 194 22.56 -14.17 15.22
N GLU A 195 23.08 -14.23 16.45
CA GLU A 195 22.68 -13.40 17.58
C GLU A 195 22.90 -11.90 17.33
N GLY A 196 24.06 -11.50 16.80
CA GLY A 196 24.36 -10.10 16.45
C GLY A 196 23.44 -9.56 15.35
N ILE A 197 23.13 -10.39 14.33
CA ILE A 197 22.16 -10.04 13.28
C ILE A 197 20.77 -9.85 13.89
N GLN A 198 20.36 -10.74 14.80
CA GLN A 198 19.07 -10.67 15.47
C GLN A 198 18.95 -9.44 16.38
N HIS A 199 20.01 -9.10 17.12
CA HIS A 199 20.04 -7.89 17.95
C HIS A 199 19.96 -6.61 17.13
N LEU A 200 20.73 -6.52 16.03
CA LEU A 200 20.68 -5.39 15.10
C LEU A 200 19.29 -5.28 14.45
N THR A 201 18.74 -6.40 13.97
CA THR A 201 17.39 -6.46 13.40
C THR A 201 16.33 -5.98 14.39
N SER A 202 16.40 -6.43 15.64
CA SER A 202 15.48 -6.01 16.70
C SER A 202 15.56 -4.50 16.94
N SER A 203 16.78 -3.96 17.09
CA SER A 203 17.00 -2.52 17.28
C SER A 203 16.48 -1.69 16.10
N LEU A 204 16.71 -2.13 14.87
CA LEU A 204 16.20 -1.46 13.67
C LEU A 204 14.67 -1.49 13.59
N ARG A 205 14.01 -2.60 13.96
CA ARG A 205 12.54 -2.68 14.01
C ARG A 205 11.95 -1.77 15.08
N GLN A 206 12.56 -1.73 16.26
CA GLN A 206 12.17 -0.83 17.36
C GLN A 206 12.21 0.64 16.88
N ILE A 207 13.32 1.05 16.27
CA ILE A 207 13.48 2.42 15.75
C ILE A 207 12.50 2.69 14.60
N ALA A 208 12.36 1.78 13.64
CA ALA A 208 11.46 1.97 12.50
C ALA A 208 9.99 2.16 12.94
N ALA A 209 9.52 1.39 13.93
CA ALA A 209 8.17 1.51 14.46
C ALA A 209 7.93 2.86 15.16
N PHE A 210 8.92 3.36 15.92
CA PHE A 210 8.83 4.68 16.54
C PHE A 210 8.94 5.80 15.50
N HIS A 211 9.83 5.68 14.52
CA HIS A 211 9.99 6.68 13.47
C HIS A 211 8.74 6.83 12.61
N ASN A 212 7.92 5.79 12.45
CA ASN A 212 6.66 5.89 11.73
C ASN A 212 5.70 6.93 12.34
N ALA A 213 5.59 6.99 13.67
CA ALA A 213 4.62 7.83 14.38
C ALA A 213 5.22 9.07 15.06
N HIS A 214 6.55 9.16 15.14
CA HIS A 214 7.26 10.22 15.84
C HIS A 214 8.36 10.82 14.97
N ASP A 215 8.52 12.15 15.02
CA ASP A 215 9.61 12.85 14.37
C ASP A 215 10.94 12.57 15.10
N LEU A 216 11.79 11.74 14.47
CA LEU A 216 13.13 11.39 14.96
C LEU A 216 14.26 12.05 14.14
N THR A 217 13.97 13.16 13.43
CA THR A 217 14.94 13.83 12.56
C THR A 217 16.20 14.29 13.31
N LYS A 218 16.08 14.64 14.60
CA LYS A 218 17.19 15.08 15.47
C LYS A 218 18.33 14.06 15.60
N TRP A 219 18.05 12.77 15.41
CA TRP A 219 19.04 11.69 15.57
C TRP A 219 19.76 11.33 14.25
N ASN A 220 19.46 12.02 13.15
CA ASN A 220 20.08 11.80 11.83
C ASN A 220 20.13 10.32 11.39
N LEU A 221 18.99 9.63 11.48
CA LEU A 221 18.90 8.20 11.20
C LEU A 221 19.05 7.87 9.71
N TYR A 222 18.73 8.81 8.81
CA TYR A 222 18.79 8.59 7.36
C TYR A 222 20.20 8.14 6.92
N ASP A 223 21.25 8.85 7.33
CA ASP A 223 22.62 8.54 6.92
C ASP A 223 23.07 7.15 7.37
N LYS A 224 22.65 6.73 8.58
CA LYS A 224 22.93 5.40 9.12
C LYS A 224 22.25 4.31 8.29
N MET A 225 20.98 4.50 7.95
CA MET A 225 20.21 3.56 7.13
C MET A 225 20.72 3.53 5.69
N TYR A 226 21.08 4.69 5.13
CA TYR A 226 21.63 4.81 3.78
C TYR A 226 22.88 3.95 3.62
N LYS A 227 23.82 3.99 4.58
CA LYS A 227 25.02 3.14 4.57
C LYS A 227 24.68 1.65 4.50
N LEU A 228 23.74 1.17 5.34
CA LEU A 228 23.30 -0.22 5.30
C LEU A 228 22.71 -0.59 3.93
N LEU A 229 21.84 0.25 3.38
CA LEU A 229 21.15 -0.02 2.12
C LEU A 229 22.11 -0.03 0.90
N VAL A 230 23.14 0.82 0.91
CA VAL A 230 24.15 0.85 -0.16
C VAL A 230 25.10 -0.34 -0.08
N CYS A 231 25.43 -0.84 1.12
CA CYS A 231 26.32 -2.00 1.24
C CYS A 231 25.83 -3.25 0.48
N GLU A 232 24.52 -3.50 0.45
CA GLU A 232 23.92 -4.57 -0.37
C GLU A 232 24.25 -4.39 -1.86
N LEU A 233 24.25 -3.15 -2.35
CA LEU A 233 24.52 -2.82 -3.76
C LEU A 233 26.01 -2.97 -4.12
N GLU A 234 26.89 -2.89 -3.13
CA GLU A 234 28.36 -3.00 -3.26
C GLU A 234 28.83 -4.47 -3.19
N GLN A 235 27.94 -5.43 -3.40
CA GLN A 235 28.19 -6.88 -3.35
C GLN A 235 28.63 -7.43 -1.98
N ARG A 236 28.22 -6.77 -0.89
CA ARG A 236 28.27 -7.33 0.46
C ARG A 236 26.85 -7.74 0.87
N PRO A 237 26.45 -9.01 0.66
CA PRO A 237 25.07 -9.42 0.87
C PRO A 237 24.69 -9.29 2.35
N LEU A 238 23.64 -8.52 2.61
CA LEU A 238 23.06 -8.30 3.92
C LEU A 238 21.78 -9.15 4.08
N PRO A 239 21.53 -9.70 5.28
CA PRO A 239 20.25 -10.33 5.58
C PRO A 239 19.09 -9.38 5.30
N VAL A 240 18.06 -9.88 4.60
CA VAL A 240 16.82 -9.14 4.31
C VAL A 240 16.14 -8.63 5.60
N GLN A 241 16.34 -9.35 6.70
CA GLN A 241 15.87 -8.96 8.04
C GLN A 241 16.43 -7.61 8.52
N ILE A 242 17.64 -7.23 8.09
CA ILE A 242 18.27 -5.92 8.35
C ILE A 242 17.79 -4.90 7.30
N LEU A 243 17.73 -5.31 6.02
CA LEU A 243 17.38 -4.41 4.91
C LEU A 243 15.96 -3.88 5.00
N LEU A 244 14.96 -4.72 5.34
CA LEU A 244 13.56 -4.31 5.38
C LEU A 244 13.27 -3.20 6.42
N PRO A 245 13.67 -3.34 7.71
CA PRO A 245 13.55 -2.26 8.68
C PRO A 245 14.37 -1.03 8.33
N SER A 246 15.57 -1.21 7.74
CA SER A 246 16.42 -0.09 7.30
C SER A 246 15.75 0.71 6.19
N LEU A 247 15.12 0.03 5.24
CA LEU A 247 14.36 0.65 4.14
C LEU A 247 13.17 1.45 4.72
N GLN A 248 12.42 0.87 5.66
CA GLN A 248 11.32 1.55 6.35
C GLN A 248 11.79 2.78 7.15
N CYS A 249 12.86 2.64 7.94
CA CYS A 249 13.39 3.72 8.77
C CYS A 249 13.91 4.88 7.92
N ALA A 250 14.62 4.59 6.83
CA ALA A 250 15.05 5.61 5.87
C ALA A 250 13.87 6.34 5.22
N TYR A 251 12.81 5.61 4.86
CA TYR A 251 11.58 6.21 4.33
C TYR A 251 10.95 7.19 5.32
N PHE A 252 10.76 6.79 6.58
CA PHE A 252 10.19 7.66 7.62
C PHE A 252 11.08 8.88 7.89
N ALA A 253 12.41 8.69 7.91
CA ALA A 253 13.37 9.79 8.08
C ALA A 253 13.21 10.87 7.01
N LEU A 254 12.95 10.47 5.76
CA LEU A 254 12.71 11.40 4.66
C LEU A 254 11.34 12.05 4.74
N LEU A 255 10.30 11.30 5.10
CA LEU A 255 8.95 11.85 5.22
C LEU A 255 8.84 12.93 6.30
N TRP A 256 9.44 12.74 7.48
CA TRP A 256 9.41 13.75 8.54
C TRP A 256 10.16 15.04 8.21
N GLN A 257 11.10 14.99 7.26
CA GLN A 257 11.78 16.18 6.77
C GLN A 257 10.93 16.97 5.75
N LEU A 258 9.84 16.42 5.20
CA LEU A 258 9.03 17.13 4.20
C LEU A 258 8.22 18.30 4.79
N PRO A 259 7.44 18.13 5.89
CA PRO A 259 6.58 19.21 6.42
C PRO A 259 7.37 20.44 6.88
N SER A 260 8.48 20.23 7.61
CA SER A 260 9.32 21.30 8.16
C SER A 260 9.93 22.21 7.07
N MET A 261 10.18 21.65 5.88
CA MET A 261 10.70 22.37 4.72
C MET A 261 9.61 23.09 3.91
N THR A 262 8.33 22.73 4.12
CA THR A 262 7.18 23.41 3.48
C THR A 262 6.61 24.56 4.31
N GLU A 263 6.75 24.51 5.64
CA GLU A 263 6.11 25.44 6.59
C GLU A 263 7.04 26.54 7.11
N SER A 264 8.36 26.31 7.16
CA SER A 264 9.35 27.27 7.66
C SER A 264 10.28 27.78 6.55
N PRO A 265 10.89 28.97 6.66
CA PRO A 265 11.94 29.41 5.75
C PRO A 265 13.22 28.59 5.98
N SER A 266 13.19 27.32 5.58
CA SER A 266 14.36 26.45 5.62
C SER A 266 15.46 27.00 4.70
N SER A 267 16.73 26.84 5.10
CA SER A 267 17.86 27.23 4.26
C SER A 267 17.81 26.47 2.92
N LYS A 268 18.22 27.14 1.83
CA LYS A 268 18.29 26.50 0.50
C LYS A 268 19.17 25.25 0.50
N GLU A 269 20.19 25.22 1.36
CA GLU A 269 21.09 24.10 1.56
C GLU A 269 20.36 22.86 2.08
N ASN A 270 19.48 23.03 3.08
CA ASN A 270 18.69 21.93 3.64
C ASN A 270 17.72 21.32 2.61
N ILE A 271 17.09 22.17 1.78
CA ILE A 271 16.22 21.72 0.69
C ILE A 271 17.02 20.91 -0.34
N PHE A 272 18.23 21.35 -0.69
CA PHE A 272 19.09 20.65 -1.63
C PHE A 272 19.59 19.31 -1.08
N LEU A 273 19.93 19.26 0.21
CA LEU A 273 20.30 18.03 0.89
C LEU A 273 19.16 17.02 0.86
N LEU A 274 17.94 17.44 1.25
CA LEU A 274 16.76 16.57 1.20
C LEU A 274 16.45 16.08 -0.22
N ARG A 275 16.53 16.95 -1.23
CA ARG A 275 16.37 16.56 -2.64
C ARG A 275 17.39 15.50 -3.06
N THR A 276 18.63 15.63 -2.58
CA THR A 276 19.71 14.67 -2.85
C THR A 276 19.41 13.33 -2.20
N HIS A 277 19.03 13.34 -0.91
CA HIS A 277 18.65 12.14 -0.17
C HIS A 277 17.45 11.42 -0.81
N LEU A 278 16.38 12.15 -1.16
CA LEU A 278 15.22 11.57 -1.86
C LEU A 278 15.60 10.90 -3.18
N ARG A 279 16.49 11.52 -3.97
CA ARG A 279 16.96 10.95 -5.24
C ARG A 279 17.80 9.70 -5.03
N GLN A 280 18.74 9.74 -4.09
CA GLN A 280 19.57 8.59 -3.73
C GLN A 280 18.70 7.42 -3.28
N TYR A 281 17.73 7.70 -2.42
CA TYR A 281 16.80 6.71 -1.90
C TYR A 281 15.89 6.11 -2.99
N CYS A 282 15.39 6.93 -3.92
CA CYS A 282 14.66 6.44 -5.10
C CYS A 282 15.54 5.52 -5.96
N ASN A 283 16.83 5.84 -6.13
CA ASN A 283 17.76 4.99 -6.87
C ASN A 283 17.98 3.64 -6.17
N ILE A 284 18.16 3.62 -4.85
CA ILE A 284 18.26 2.39 -4.06
C ILE A 284 17.01 1.52 -4.27
N CYS A 285 15.82 2.10 -4.07
CA CYS A 285 14.57 1.35 -4.25
C CYS A 285 14.41 0.84 -5.69
N THR A 286 14.85 1.62 -6.68
CA THR A 286 14.84 1.22 -8.10
C THR A 286 15.74 0.01 -8.36
N SER A 287 16.91 -0.05 -7.72
CA SER A 287 17.81 -1.20 -7.79
C SER A 287 17.18 -2.43 -7.13
N TYR A 288 16.53 -2.23 -5.98
CA TYR A 288 15.86 -3.31 -5.24
C TYR A 288 14.65 -3.90 -5.96
N LEU A 289 14.06 -3.25 -6.96
CA LEU A 289 13.01 -3.87 -7.80
C LEU A 289 13.49 -5.13 -8.54
N SER A 290 14.80 -5.26 -8.76
CA SER A 290 15.42 -6.43 -9.42
C SER A 290 16.13 -7.38 -8.44
N HIS A 291 15.98 -7.15 -7.13
CA HIS A 291 16.61 -8.00 -6.11
C HIS A 291 16.02 -9.42 -6.10
N TYR A 292 16.74 -10.45 -5.64
CA TYR A 292 16.27 -11.85 -5.65
C TYR A 292 15.18 -12.14 -4.60
N ASN A 293 15.26 -11.49 -3.43
CA ASN A 293 14.25 -11.62 -2.37
C ASN A 293 12.95 -10.88 -2.72
N ARG A 294 11.82 -11.57 -2.59
CA ARG A 294 10.48 -11.07 -2.92
C ARG A 294 10.03 -9.91 -2.04
N ASP A 295 10.15 -10.05 -0.72
CA ASP A 295 9.65 -9.07 0.25
C ASP A 295 10.35 -7.72 0.05
N LEU A 296 11.66 -7.74 -0.25
CA LEU A 296 12.42 -6.53 -0.51
C LEU A 296 11.96 -5.83 -1.80
N ARG A 297 11.70 -6.58 -2.89
CA ARG A 297 11.17 -6.00 -4.13
C ARG A 297 9.80 -5.37 -3.90
N GLU A 298 8.90 -6.09 -3.22
CA GLU A 298 7.53 -5.62 -2.91
C GLU A 298 7.55 -4.37 -2.03
N LYS A 299 8.42 -4.35 -1.00
CA LYS A 299 8.56 -3.20 -0.12
C LYS A 299 9.13 -1.97 -0.85
N ALA A 300 10.18 -2.16 -1.66
CA ALA A 300 10.77 -1.10 -2.47
C ALA A 300 9.76 -0.53 -3.48
N PHE A 301 8.94 -1.39 -4.10
CA PHE A 301 7.90 -0.97 -5.03
C PHE A 301 6.83 -0.09 -4.36
N MET A 302 6.33 -0.50 -3.19
CA MET A 302 5.34 0.29 -2.43
C MET A 302 5.89 1.66 -2.04
N ILE A 303 7.12 1.69 -1.52
CA ILE A 303 7.80 2.93 -1.14
C ILE A 303 8.00 3.86 -2.34
N LEU A 304 8.40 3.33 -3.50
CA LEU A 304 8.50 4.11 -4.73
C LEU A 304 7.15 4.69 -5.13
N CYS A 305 6.07 3.91 -5.09
CA CYS A 305 4.74 4.44 -5.41
C CYS A 305 4.35 5.59 -4.49
N ASP A 306 4.55 5.43 -3.18
CA ASP A 306 4.20 6.46 -2.21
C ASP A 306 5.04 7.74 -2.40
N LEU A 307 6.36 7.60 -2.53
CA LEU A 307 7.25 8.75 -2.74
C LEU A 307 6.97 9.48 -4.05
N LEU A 308 6.78 8.75 -5.16
CA LEU A 308 6.46 9.36 -6.44
C LEU A 308 5.14 10.13 -6.38
N LEU A 309 4.14 9.61 -5.66
CA LEU A 309 2.87 10.28 -5.48
C LEU A 309 3.00 11.53 -4.61
N ILE A 310 3.75 11.45 -3.49
CA ILE A 310 3.98 12.56 -2.57
C ILE A 310 4.77 13.69 -3.24
N LEU A 311 5.82 13.36 -3.99
CA LEU A 311 6.74 14.34 -4.58
C LEU A 311 6.23 14.97 -5.89
N SER A 312 5.27 14.33 -6.58
CA SER A 312 4.74 14.81 -7.86
C SER A 312 3.73 15.96 -7.72
N HIS A 313 3.02 16.05 -6.60
CA HIS A 313 1.92 17.01 -6.36
C HIS A 313 2.25 18.18 -5.42
N GLN A 314 3.54 18.49 -5.24
CA GLN A 314 4.02 19.60 -4.40
C GLN A 314 3.73 21.01 -4.99
N ASP A 315 2.87 21.13 -6.00
CA ASP A 315 2.56 22.38 -6.72
C ASP A 315 1.43 23.22 -6.09
N SER A 316 0.77 22.72 -5.03
CA SER A 316 -0.38 23.41 -4.42
C SER A 316 -0.01 24.47 -3.37
N SER A 317 1.24 24.50 -2.89
CA SER A 317 1.72 25.56 -1.99
C SER A 317 2.46 26.62 -2.79
N ASN A 318 2.19 27.89 -2.50
CA ASN A 318 2.78 29.06 -3.17
C ASN A 318 4.29 29.24 -2.84
N ASN A 319 4.94 28.21 -2.30
CA ASN A 319 6.32 28.24 -1.80
C ASN A 319 7.28 27.66 -2.84
N GLY A 320 8.26 28.45 -3.28
CA GLY A 320 9.29 28.03 -4.25
C GLY A 320 10.10 26.79 -3.82
N ALA A 321 10.15 26.48 -2.53
CA ALA A 321 10.78 25.29 -1.97
C ALA A 321 10.10 23.98 -2.42
N ALA A 322 8.77 23.95 -2.51
CA ALA A 322 8.01 22.76 -2.88
C ALA A 322 8.26 22.35 -4.34
N ARG A 323 8.41 23.35 -5.23
CA ARG A 323 8.86 23.13 -6.62
C ARG A 323 10.25 22.51 -6.72
N LEU A 324 11.16 22.86 -5.80
CA LEU A 324 12.52 22.31 -5.79
C LEU A 324 12.55 20.85 -5.33
N LEU A 325 11.52 20.35 -4.64
CA LEU A 325 11.42 18.94 -4.24
C LEU A 325 10.69 18.08 -5.28
N LYS A 326 10.09 18.69 -6.30
CA LYS A 326 9.38 17.96 -7.36
C LYS A 326 10.30 16.94 -8.02
N TYR A 327 9.80 15.70 -8.05
CA TYR A 327 10.46 14.55 -8.65
C TYR A 327 9.47 13.79 -9.53
N LEU A 328 9.85 13.55 -10.77
CA LEU A 328 9.09 12.75 -11.74
C LEU A 328 9.93 11.53 -12.15
N PRO A 329 9.31 10.36 -12.30
CA PRO A 329 10.03 9.14 -12.62
C PRO A 329 10.55 9.18 -14.05
N SER A 330 11.81 8.77 -14.25
CA SER A 330 12.39 8.62 -15.59
C SER A 330 11.69 7.50 -16.37
N THR A 331 11.77 7.52 -17.70
CA THR A 331 11.20 6.46 -18.56
C THR A 331 11.74 5.08 -18.19
N SER A 332 13.01 4.97 -17.78
CA SER A 332 13.61 3.73 -17.30
C SER A 332 12.93 3.21 -16.02
N LEU A 333 12.70 4.09 -15.04
CA LEU A 333 11.99 3.75 -13.81
C LEU A 333 10.54 3.34 -14.09
N GLN A 334 9.83 4.09 -14.92
CA GLN A 334 8.45 3.76 -15.30
C GLN A 334 8.35 2.35 -15.93
N THR A 335 9.28 2.01 -16.83
CA THR A 335 9.36 0.68 -17.43
C THR A 335 9.64 -0.40 -16.39
N LYS A 336 10.60 -0.20 -15.48
CA LYS A 336 10.90 -1.17 -14.40
C LYS A 336 9.69 -1.42 -13.49
N MET A 337 8.97 -0.36 -13.11
CA MET A 337 7.77 -0.48 -12.27
C MET A 337 6.63 -1.21 -13.00
N LEU A 338 6.45 -0.94 -14.29
CA LEU A 338 5.47 -1.64 -15.11
C LEU A 338 5.80 -3.13 -15.28
N LEU A 339 7.07 -3.46 -15.51
CA LEU A 339 7.55 -4.85 -15.56
C LEU A 339 7.31 -5.54 -14.21
N PHE A 340 7.60 -4.87 -13.10
CA PHE A 340 7.32 -5.40 -11.77
C PHE A 340 5.84 -5.80 -11.62
N ILE A 341 4.90 -4.92 -11.99
CA ILE A 341 3.46 -5.24 -11.93
C ILE A 341 3.10 -6.43 -12.83
N ARG A 342 3.64 -6.47 -14.06
CA ARG A 342 3.38 -7.56 -14.99
C ARG A 342 3.85 -8.92 -14.46
N HIS A 343 5.02 -8.98 -13.82
CA HIS A 343 5.58 -10.21 -13.29
C HIS A 343 5.00 -10.59 -11.93
N HIS A 344 4.84 -9.64 -11.01
CA HIS A 344 4.46 -9.93 -9.62
C HIS A 344 2.95 -9.95 -9.37
N VAL A 345 2.17 -9.14 -10.09
CA VAL A 345 0.70 -9.12 -9.91
C VAL A 345 0.03 -10.07 -10.88
N PHE A 346 0.43 -10.02 -12.16
CA PHE A 346 -0.22 -10.78 -13.24
C PHE A 346 0.56 -12.02 -13.70
N GLY A 347 1.70 -12.33 -13.09
CA GLY A 347 2.43 -13.57 -13.35
C GLY A 347 1.69 -14.80 -12.81
N GLU A 348 1.86 -15.94 -13.49
CA GLU A 348 1.35 -17.23 -13.04
C GLU A 348 2.15 -17.70 -11.83
N GLU A 349 1.47 -18.11 -10.76
CA GLU A 349 2.12 -18.75 -9.61
C GLU A 349 2.32 -20.24 -9.92
N GLU A 350 3.52 -20.78 -9.68
CA GLU A 350 3.75 -22.22 -9.78
C GLU A 350 2.98 -22.94 -8.67
N GLU A 351 1.83 -23.53 -9.04
CA GLU A 351 1.06 -24.36 -8.12
C GLU A 351 1.87 -25.62 -7.77
N THR A 352 2.41 -25.69 -6.56
CA THR A 352 2.98 -26.92 -6.00
C THR A 352 1.85 -27.91 -5.74
N LYS A 353 1.80 -28.96 -6.57
CA LYS A 353 0.67 -29.90 -6.72
C LYS A 353 0.55 -31.00 -5.66
N ASP A 354 1.44 -31.08 -4.68
CA ASP A 354 1.33 -32.05 -3.61
C ASP A 354 0.92 -31.34 -2.31
N MET A 355 -0.12 -31.83 -1.60
CA MET A 355 -0.27 -31.77 -0.12
C MET A 355 -1.67 -32.17 0.42
N THR A 356 -1.72 -32.40 1.74
CA THR A 356 -2.82 -32.98 2.55
C THR A 356 -3.90 -31.99 3.01
N GLU A 357 -5.05 -32.49 3.51
CA GLU A 357 -6.23 -31.66 3.89
C GLU A 357 -5.99 -30.60 4.98
N SER A 358 -5.10 -30.81 5.95
CA SER A 358 -4.74 -29.81 6.96
C SER A 358 -3.93 -28.64 6.38
N ASP A 359 -3.17 -28.90 5.33
CA ASP A 359 -2.37 -27.91 4.62
C ASP A 359 -3.25 -26.99 3.75
N VAL A 360 -4.48 -27.41 3.44
CA VAL A 360 -5.40 -26.68 2.57
C VAL A 360 -5.86 -25.36 3.21
N LYS A 361 -6.31 -25.37 4.48
CA LYS A 361 -6.79 -24.14 5.15
C LYS A 361 -5.68 -23.11 5.38
N VAL A 362 -4.48 -23.58 5.74
CA VAL A 362 -3.32 -22.69 5.92
C VAL A 362 -2.87 -22.10 4.58
N LYS A 363 -2.86 -22.91 3.50
CA LYS A 363 -2.61 -22.42 2.14
C LYS A 363 -3.71 -21.46 1.67
N GLU A 364 -4.98 -21.69 2.00
CA GLU A 364 -6.08 -20.78 1.64
C GLU A 364 -5.90 -19.39 2.28
N ASN A 365 -5.58 -19.31 3.56
CA ASN A 365 -5.29 -18.04 4.23
C ASN A 365 -4.06 -17.35 3.61
N GLN A 366 -2.98 -18.09 3.36
CA GLN A 366 -1.77 -17.56 2.71
C GLN A 366 -2.03 -17.07 1.27
N LYS A 367 -2.90 -17.77 0.52
CA LYS A 367 -3.34 -17.35 -0.82
C LYS A 367 -4.14 -16.06 -0.75
N LEU A 368 -5.04 -15.93 0.22
CA LEU A 368 -5.81 -14.70 0.44
C LEU A 368 -4.89 -13.53 0.81
N ASP A 369 -3.95 -13.72 1.74
CA ASP A 369 -2.98 -12.68 2.12
C ASP A 369 -2.11 -12.25 0.93
N THR A 370 -1.65 -13.23 0.13
CA THR A 370 -0.89 -12.96 -1.11
C THR A 370 -1.73 -12.17 -2.12
N LEU A 371 -3.00 -12.53 -2.30
CA LEU A 371 -3.92 -11.81 -3.18
C LEU A 371 -4.16 -10.39 -2.68
N HIS A 372 -4.39 -10.21 -1.38
CA HIS A 372 -4.54 -8.89 -0.76
C HIS A 372 -3.30 -8.01 -1.02
N LEU A 373 -2.10 -8.55 -0.88
CA LEU A 373 -0.86 -7.84 -1.18
C LEU A 373 -0.76 -7.45 -2.66
N LYS A 374 -1.04 -8.38 -3.59
CA LYS A 374 -1.07 -8.09 -5.03
C LYS A 374 -2.07 -6.98 -5.38
N ARG A 375 -3.24 -6.99 -4.74
CA ARG A 375 -4.26 -5.94 -4.89
C ARG A 375 -3.74 -4.59 -4.40
N CYS A 376 -3.04 -4.54 -3.27
CA CYS A 376 -2.39 -3.33 -2.76
C CYS A 376 -1.33 -2.78 -3.74
N LEU A 377 -0.45 -3.64 -4.26
CA LEU A 377 0.58 -3.27 -5.25
C LEU A 377 -0.05 -2.69 -6.53
N LEU A 378 -1.08 -3.36 -7.06
CA LEU A 378 -1.79 -2.88 -8.25
C LEU A 378 -2.48 -1.54 -8.01
N ALA A 379 -3.16 -1.39 -6.87
CA ALA A 379 -3.82 -0.15 -6.50
C ALA A 379 -2.81 1.00 -6.36
N ALA A 380 -1.65 0.77 -5.73
CA ALA A 380 -0.58 1.75 -5.59
C ALA A 380 -0.09 2.25 -6.96
N TYR A 381 0.17 1.33 -7.90
CA TYR A 381 0.57 1.69 -9.26
C TYR A 381 -0.54 2.41 -10.05
N CYS A 382 -1.79 1.97 -9.91
CA CYS A 382 -2.93 2.62 -10.55
C CYS A 382 -3.12 4.07 -10.07
N LYS A 383 -2.84 4.37 -8.80
CA LYS A 383 -2.85 5.75 -8.29
C LYS A 383 -1.85 6.63 -9.06
N LEU A 384 -0.64 6.14 -9.34
CA LEU A 384 0.35 6.88 -10.14
C LEU A 384 -0.16 7.21 -11.55
N ILE A 385 -0.89 6.30 -12.19
CA ILE A 385 -1.49 6.51 -13.52
C ILE A 385 -2.58 7.58 -13.43
N VAL A 386 -3.52 7.42 -12.49
CA VAL A 386 -4.66 8.35 -12.33
C VAL A 386 -4.16 9.76 -12.01
N CYS A 387 -3.13 9.86 -11.17
CA CYS A 387 -2.49 11.11 -10.79
C CYS A 387 -1.50 11.68 -11.83
N ASN A 388 -1.36 11.03 -12.99
CA ASN A 388 -0.48 11.45 -14.09
C ASN A 388 1.00 11.60 -13.68
N VAL A 389 1.45 10.73 -12.76
CA VAL A 389 2.85 10.63 -12.32
C VAL A 389 3.66 9.73 -13.26
N VAL A 390 3.01 8.69 -13.79
CA VAL A 390 3.53 7.83 -14.87
C VAL A 390 2.72 8.06 -16.13
N GLU A 391 3.29 7.68 -17.29
CA GLU A 391 2.58 7.81 -18.55
C GLU A 391 1.28 7.03 -18.56
N ILE A 392 0.20 7.71 -18.97
CA ILE A 392 -1.15 7.13 -19.01
C ILE A 392 -1.25 5.94 -19.98
N THR A 393 -0.31 5.81 -20.93
CA THR A 393 -0.17 4.66 -21.84
C THR A 393 0.08 3.35 -21.10
N ALA A 394 0.73 3.38 -19.92
CA ALA A 394 0.94 2.20 -19.09
C ALA A 394 -0.37 1.54 -18.64
N ALA A 395 -1.47 2.30 -18.56
CA ALA A 395 -2.79 1.76 -18.24
C ALA A 395 -3.27 0.73 -19.28
N ALA A 396 -2.84 0.85 -20.54
CA ALA A 396 -3.17 -0.14 -21.57
C ALA A 396 -2.68 -1.54 -21.17
N GLU A 397 -1.46 -1.65 -20.61
CA GLU A 397 -0.92 -2.93 -20.16
C GLU A 397 -1.73 -3.56 -19.03
N ILE A 398 -2.28 -2.74 -18.12
CA ILE A 398 -3.14 -3.22 -17.02
C ILE A 398 -4.51 -3.68 -17.56
N TYR A 399 -5.10 -2.88 -18.45
CA TYR A 399 -6.44 -3.14 -18.99
C TYR A 399 -6.54 -4.45 -19.77
N LYS A 400 -5.42 -4.95 -20.31
CA LYS A 400 -5.32 -6.27 -20.95
C LYS A 400 -5.75 -7.41 -20.03
N HIS A 401 -5.54 -7.26 -18.72
CA HIS A 401 -5.84 -8.28 -17.73
C HIS A 401 -7.28 -8.23 -17.22
N TYR A 402 -8.08 -7.24 -17.64
CA TYR A 402 -9.42 -7.00 -17.08
C TYR A 402 -10.36 -8.21 -17.18
N MET A 403 -10.30 -8.99 -18.27
CA MET A 403 -11.12 -10.21 -18.39
C MET A 403 -10.51 -11.39 -17.65
N LYS A 404 -9.20 -11.61 -17.79
CA LYS A 404 -8.51 -12.79 -17.24
C LYS A 404 -8.45 -12.79 -15.72
N ALA A 405 -8.27 -11.62 -15.11
CA ALA A 405 -8.12 -11.47 -13.66
C ALA A 405 -9.28 -10.66 -13.06
N TYR A 406 -10.50 -10.86 -13.60
CA TYR A 406 -11.68 -10.09 -13.20
C TYR A 406 -12.05 -10.28 -11.73
N ASN A 407 -12.00 -11.51 -11.22
CA ASN A 407 -12.35 -11.80 -9.82
C ASN A 407 -11.35 -11.18 -8.84
N ASP A 408 -10.06 -11.20 -9.22
CA ASP A 408 -8.97 -10.79 -8.33
C ASP A 408 -8.70 -9.28 -8.35
N PHE A 409 -8.88 -8.62 -9.50
CA PHE A 409 -8.50 -7.21 -9.70
C PHE A 409 -9.53 -6.37 -10.45
N GLY A 410 -10.69 -6.93 -10.82
CA GLY A 410 -11.66 -6.28 -11.71
C GLY A 410 -12.24 -4.99 -11.15
N ASP A 411 -12.42 -4.89 -9.85
CA ASP A 411 -12.87 -3.67 -9.16
C ASP A 411 -11.83 -2.55 -9.22
N ILE A 412 -10.56 -2.84 -8.94
CA ILE A 412 -9.44 -1.89 -9.03
C ILE A 412 -9.29 -1.39 -10.46
N ILE A 413 -9.26 -2.30 -11.44
CA ILE A 413 -9.13 -1.95 -12.86
C ILE A 413 -10.33 -1.09 -13.33
N LYS A 414 -11.55 -1.44 -12.90
CA LYS A 414 -12.77 -0.69 -13.22
C LYS A 414 -12.73 0.72 -12.64
N GLU A 415 -12.25 0.88 -11.41
CA GLU A 415 -12.10 2.20 -10.79
C GLU A 415 -11.04 3.04 -11.53
N THR A 416 -9.88 2.44 -11.86
CA THR A 416 -8.84 3.10 -12.68
C THR A 416 -9.38 3.53 -14.05
N LEU A 417 -10.18 2.70 -14.71
CA LEU A 417 -10.87 3.06 -15.96
C LEU A 417 -11.84 4.25 -15.79
N SER A 418 -12.54 4.29 -14.66
CA SER A 418 -13.47 5.38 -14.34
C SER A 418 -12.72 6.69 -14.13
N GLN A 419 -11.64 6.67 -13.35
CA GLN A 419 -10.84 7.83 -13.01
C GLN A 419 -10.04 8.38 -14.20
N THR A 420 -9.39 7.54 -15.01
CA THR A 420 -8.68 8.02 -16.22
C THR A 420 -9.64 8.66 -17.22
N ARG A 421 -10.86 8.13 -17.33
CA ARG A 421 -11.93 8.73 -18.15
C ARG A 421 -12.40 10.06 -17.58
N HIS A 422 -12.53 10.18 -16.27
CA HIS A 422 -12.91 11.44 -15.61
C HIS A 422 -11.87 12.53 -15.86
N ASN A 423 -10.58 12.18 -15.74
CA ASN A 423 -9.47 13.11 -15.92
C ASN A 423 -9.32 13.57 -17.38
N ASN A 424 -9.34 12.64 -18.34
CA ASN A 424 -9.28 12.99 -19.76
C ASN A 424 -9.97 11.93 -20.64
N LYS A 425 -11.20 12.25 -21.07
CA LYS A 425 -12.02 11.35 -21.89
C LYS A 425 -11.41 10.99 -23.24
N ILE A 426 -10.66 11.90 -23.85
CA ILE A 426 -10.05 11.68 -25.17
C ILE A 426 -8.84 10.77 -25.02
N GLN A 427 -7.95 11.05 -24.05
CA GLN A 427 -6.81 10.19 -23.79
C GLN A 427 -7.24 8.80 -23.30
N SER A 428 -8.24 8.71 -22.43
CA SER A 428 -8.82 7.42 -21.99
C SER A 428 -9.27 6.58 -23.20
N ALA A 429 -10.00 7.18 -24.14
CA ALA A 429 -10.41 6.51 -25.36
C ALA A 429 -9.22 6.06 -26.25
N ARG A 430 -8.11 6.82 -26.29
CA ARG A 430 -6.88 6.44 -27.01
C ARG A 430 -6.28 5.17 -26.42
N ILE A 431 -6.19 5.13 -25.09
CA ILE A 431 -5.60 4.02 -24.34
C ILE A 431 -6.44 2.76 -24.49
N LEU A 432 -7.76 2.88 -24.42
CA LEU A 432 -8.67 1.74 -24.65
C LEU A 432 -8.46 1.15 -26.05
N THR A 433 -8.31 2.01 -27.05
CA THR A 433 -8.04 1.59 -28.43
C THR A 433 -6.66 0.92 -28.54
N LEU A 434 -5.62 1.52 -27.95
CA LEU A 434 -4.26 0.97 -27.90
C LEU A 434 -4.22 -0.41 -27.25
N CYS A 435 -4.94 -0.59 -26.13
CA CYS A 435 -5.07 -1.86 -25.43
C CYS A 435 -5.63 -2.97 -26.35
N LEU A 436 -6.75 -2.67 -27.05
CA LEU A 436 -7.36 -3.62 -27.98
C LEU A 436 -6.44 -3.94 -29.17
N GLN A 437 -5.74 -2.93 -29.70
CA GLN A 437 -4.76 -3.12 -30.79
C GLN A 437 -3.63 -4.05 -30.37
N GLN A 438 -3.03 -3.82 -29.19
CA GLN A 438 -1.94 -4.65 -28.68
C GLN A 438 -2.38 -6.09 -28.36
N LEU A 439 -3.57 -6.30 -27.81
CA LEU A 439 -4.12 -7.64 -27.58
C LEU A 439 -4.32 -8.39 -28.88
N PHE A 440 -4.87 -7.70 -29.89
CA PHE A 440 -5.09 -8.30 -31.19
C PHE A 440 -3.78 -8.63 -31.89
N GLN A 441 -2.79 -7.72 -31.87
CA GLN A 441 -1.48 -7.98 -32.44
C GLN A 441 -0.84 -9.23 -31.82
N LYS A 442 -0.85 -9.36 -30.48
CA LYS A 442 -0.35 -10.55 -29.79
C LYS A 442 -1.09 -11.82 -30.20
N HIS A 443 -2.41 -11.73 -30.42
CA HIS A 443 -3.20 -12.87 -30.89
C HIS A 443 -2.82 -13.32 -32.30
N VAL A 444 -2.58 -12.37 -33.22
CA VAL A 444 -2.12 -12.66 -34.58
C VAL A 444 -0.73 -13.29 -34.57
N GLU A 445 0.21 -12.73 -33.78
CA GLU A 445 1.57 -13.26 -33.64
C GLU A 445 1.55 -14.71 -33.12
N SER A 446 0.71 -15.02 -32.13
CA SER A 446 0.59 -16.40 -31.59
C SER A 446 0.00 -17.43 -32.57
N GLN A 447 -0.68 -17.01 -33.63
CA GLN A 447 -1.18 -17.91 -34.69
C GLN A 447 -0.23 -18.03 -35.88
N GLY A 448 0.80 -17.17 -35.98
CA GLY A 448 1.68 -17.06 -37.16
C GLY A 448 2.83 -18.07 -37.25
N ASP A 449 3.18 -18.76 -36.14
CA ASP A 449 4.33 -19.68 -36.07
C ASP A 449 3.99 -21.15 -36.39
N GLY A 450 2.73 -21.46 -36.70
CA GLY A 450 2.30 -22.78 -37.20
C GLY A 450 2.22 -22.80 -38.71
N SER A 451 3.11 -23.52 -39.36
CA SER A 451 3.23 -23.68 -40.81
C SER A 451 1.90 -24.01 -41.53
N SER A 452 1.78 -23.43 -42.73
CA SER A 452 0.93 -23.83 -43.87
C SER A 452 -0.50 -23.27 -43.95
N SER A 453 -0.65 -22.29 -44.85
CA SER A 453 -1.76 -22.19 -45.81
C SER A 453 -3.20 -22.35 -45.29
N SER A 454 -3.62 -21.56 -44.30
CA SER A 454 -5.02 -21.11 -44.21
C SER A 454 -5.08 -19.69 -43.64
N ASN A 455 -5.45 -18.73 -44.49
CA ASN A 455 -5.62 -17.31 -44.16
C ASN A 455 -6.83 -17.03 -43.25
N SER A 456 -7.37 -18.03 -42.53
CA SER A 456 -8.48 -17.84 -41.62
C SER A 456 -7.95 -17.74 -40.20
N LEU A 457 -7.74 -16.52 -39.72
CA LEU A 457 -7.71 -16.26 -38.28
C LEU A 457 -8.94 -16.94 -37.68
N ASP A 458 -8.73 -17.88 -36.76
CA ASP A 458 -9.85 -18.61 -36.15
C ASP A 458 -10.69 -17.64 -35.30
N SER A 459 -11.72 -17.11 -35.95
CA SER A 459 -12.66 -16.13 -35.41
C SER A 459 -13.55 -16.72 -34.31
N SER A 460 -13.45 -18.03 -34.06
CA SER A 460 -14.12 -18.75 -32.99
C SER A 460 -13.22 -19.02 -31.77
N SER A 461 -11.92 -18.69 -31.85
CA SER A 461 -10.99 -18.91 -30.74
C SER A 461 -11.40 -18.16 -29.47
N THR A 462 -11.23 -18.80 -28.32
CA THR A 462 -11.55 -18.25 -26.99
C THR A 462 -10.81 -16.93 -26.74
N SER A 463 -9.56 -16.82 -27.22
CA SER A 463 -8.76 -15.60 -27.12
C SER A 463 -9.38 -14.44 -27.89
N PHE A 464 -9.82 -14.65 -29.13
CA PHE A 464 -10.48 -13.62 -29.94
C PHE A 464 -11.84 -13.20 -29.37
N ASN A 465 -12.61 -14.15 -28.84
CA ASN A 465 -13.89 -13.86 -28.16
C ASN A 465 -13.69 -13.05 -26.88
N ASN A 466 -12.64 -13.32 -26.11
CA ASN A 466 -12.28 -12.50 -24.93
C ASN A 466 -11.94 -11.04 -25.32
N ILE A 467 -11.27 -10.83 -26.45
CA ILE A 467 -10.96 -9.48 -26.96
C ILE A 467 -12.25 -8.76 -27.39
N LYS A 468 -13.17 -9.46 -28.08
CA LYS A 468 -14.49 -8.90 -28.45
C LYS A 468 -15.31 -8.50 -27.23
N GLU A 469 -15.38 -9.36 -26.22
CA GLU A 469 -16.12 -9.08 -24.98
C GLU A 469 -15.48 -7.92 -24.19
N LEU A 470 -14.16 -7.86 -24.14
CA LEU A 470 -13.44 -6.73 -23.54
C LEU A 470 -13.77 -5.41 -24.27
N ALA A 471 -13.78 -5.42 -25.61
CA ALA A 471 -14.19 -4.27 -26.41
C ALA A 471 -15.64 -3.86 -26.10
N ARG A 472 -16.57 -4.82 -26.02
CA ARG A 472 -17.95 -4.55 -25.63
C ARG A 472 -18.02 -3.88 -24.25
N ARG A 473 -17.30 -4.40 -23.25
CA ARG A 473 -17.27 -3.81 -21.90
C ARG A 473 -16.65 -2.41 -21.88
N PHE A 474 -15.59 -2.16 -22.64
CA PHE A 474 -15.05 -0.81 -22.79
C PHE A 474 -16.06 0.16 -23.41
N SER A 475 -16.87 -0.27 -24.37
CA SER A 475 -17.87 0.60 -24.99
C SER A 475 -18.92 1.09 -23.98
N LEU A 476 -19.31 0.23 -23.03
CA LEU A 476 -20.26 0.55 -21.96
C LEU A 476 -19.74 1.64 -21.01
N THR A 477 -18.43 1.87 -20.95
CA THR A 477 -17.82 2.86 -20.05
C THR A 477 -18.09 4.32 -20.47
N PHE A 478 -18.48 4.57 -21.72
CA PHE A 478 -18.71 5.93 -22.23
C PHE A 478 -20.11 6.49 -21.92
N GLY A 479 -21.00 5.69 -21.32
CA GLY A 479 -22.35 6.11 -20.92
C GLY A 479 -23.24 6.57 -22.09
N TRP A 480 -24.42 7.08 -21.73
CA TRP A 480 -25.49 7.46 -22.67
C TRP A 480 -25.43 8.94 -23.11
N ASP A 481 -24.61 9.78 -22.47
CA ASP A 481 -24.50 11.21 -22.78
C ASP A 481 -23.72 11.44 -24.09
N GLN A 482 -24.47 11.68 -25.17
CA GLN A 482 -23.98 11.78 -26.54
C GLN A 482 -23.13 13.03 -26.79
N VAL A 483 -23.36 14.13 -26.06
CA VAL A 483 -22.64 15.40 -26.25
C VAL A 483 -21.26 15.31 -25.61
N LYS A 484 -21.18 14.77 -24.39
CA LYS A 484 -19.92 14.66 -23.64
C LYS A 484 -18.95 13.58 -24.13
N SER A 485 -19.41 12.68 -25.00
CA SER A 485 -18.62 11.54 -25.49
C SER A 485 -18.32 11.60 -26.99
N ARG A 486 -18.88 12.58 -27.72
CA ARG A 486 -18.76 12.71 -29.19
C ARG A 486 -17.30 12.79 -29.65
N GLU A 487 -16.47 13.57 -28.97
CA GLU A 487 -15.06 13.78 -29.33
C GLU A 487 -14.20 12.55 -29.05
N SER A 488 -14.43 11.85 -27.93
CA SER A 488 -13.78 10.57 -27.63
C SER A 488 -14.09 9.51 -28.67
N VAL A 489 -15.35 9.45 -29.12
CA VAL A 489 -15.81 8.51 -30.15
C VAL A 489 -15.21 8.88 -31.50
N ALA A 490 -15.26 10.15 -31.90
CA ALA A 490 -14.60 10.62 -33.12
C ALA A 490 -13.09 10.33 -33.10
N MET A 491 -12.44 10.43 -31.94
CA MET A 491 -11.05 10.10 -31.78
C MET A 491 -10.79 8.59 -31.96
N ILE A 492 -11.62 7.71 -31.37
CA ILE A 492 -11.57 6.25 -31.62
C ILE A 492 -11.65 5.99 -33.14
N HIS A 493 -12.61 6.63 -33.81
CA HIS A 493 -12.78 6.56 -35.26
C HIS A 493 -11.63 7.16 -36.07
N LYS A 494 -10.82 8.09 -35.53
CA LYS A 494 -9.67 8.71 -36.23
C LYS A 494 -8.38 7.92 -36.05
N TYR A 495 -8.21 7.19 -34.95
CA TYR A 495 -7.06 6.31 -34.74
C TYR A 495 -7.19 4.98 -35.49
N VAL A 496 -8.43 4.53 -35.77
CA VAL A 496 -8.69 3.39 -36.66
C VAL A 496 -8.08 3.57 -38.07
N PRO A 497 -8.28 4.69 -38.79
CA PRO A 497 -7.73 4.89 -40.14
C PRO A 497 -6.23 5.18 -40.18
N ALA A 498 -5.62 5.76 -39.13
CA ALA A 498 -4.19 6.05 -39.14
C ALA A 498 -3.30 4.79 -39.05
N THR A 499 -3.77 3.73 -38.39
CA THR A 499 -3.16 2.39 -38.44
C THR A 499 -3.50 1.62 -39.72
N CYS A 500 -4.30 2.20 -40.63
CA CYS A 500 -4.76 1.61 -41.89
C CYS A 500 -4.36 2.50 -43.08
N CYS A 501 -3.13 3.03 -43.12
CA CYS A 501 -2.64 3.70 -44.32
C CYS A 501 -2.42 2.67 -45.45
N PRO A 502 -2.84 2.92 -46.71
CA PRO A 502 -3.23 1.85 -47.64
C PRO A 502 -2.09 1.19 -48.44
N THR A 503 -0.83 1.59 -48.28
CA THR A 503 0.20 1.23 -49.27
C THR A 503 1.05 0.00 -48.93
N VAL A 504 0.92 -0.64 -47.75
CA VAL A 504 1.68 -1.87 -47.43
C VAL A 504 0.86 -2.98 -46.71
N PHE A 505 -0.39 -2.74 -46.30
CA PHE A 505 -1.16 -3.72 -45.49
C PHE A 505 -2.53 -4.14 -46.06
N CYS A 506 -2.75 -4.00 -47.37
CA CYS A 506 -3.95 -4.53 -48.01
C CYS A 506 -3.94 -6.07 -47.96
N LEU A 507 -4.98 -6.64 -47.33
CA LEU A 507 -5.37 -8.07 -47.18
C LEU A 507 -5.10 -8.80 -45.86
N LYS A 508 -4.35 -8.29 -44.87
CA LYS A 508 -4.04 -9.06 -43.64
C LYS A 508 -4.88 -8.80 -42.38
N ASN A 509 -5.79 -7.81 -42.35
CA ASN A 509 -6.40 -7.38 -41.06
C ASN A 509 -7.92 -7.08 -41.06
N VAL A 510 -8.75 -7.84 -41.80
CA VAL A 510 -10.23 -7.76 -41.71
C VAL A 510 -10.73 -7.97 -40.26
N HIS A 511 -9.99 -8.73 -39.45
CA HIS A 511 -10.38 -9.06 -38.08
C HIS A 511 -10.12 -7.93 -37.06
N VAL A 512 -9.13 -7.05 -37.28
CA VAL A 512 -8.96 -5.79 -36.51
C VAL A 512 -10.19 -4.91 -36.72
N VAL A 513 -10.59 -4.79 -37.99
CA VAL A 513 -11.79 -4.05 -38.38
C VAL A 513 -13.02 -4.64 -37.71
N ASN A 514 -13.12 -5.96 -37.55
CA ASN A 514 -14.22 -6.60 -36.81
C ASN A 514 -14.22 -6.28 -35.30
N ILE A 515 -13.08 -6.28 -34.60
CA ILE A 515 -13.05 -5.94 -33.16
C ILE A 515 -13.34 -4.45 -32.95
N LEU A 516 -12.74 -3.58 -33.75
CA LEU A 516 -13.00 -2.14 -33.68
C LEU A 516 -14.43 -1.84 -34.16
N SER A 517 -14.97 -2.60 -35.12
CA SER A 517 -16.38 -2.56 -35.50
C SER A 517 -17.28 -3.02 -34.36
N VAL A 518 -16.94 -4.05 -33.58
CA VAL A 518 -17.70 -4.43 -32.39
C VAL A 518 -17.64 -3.32 -31.34
N PHE A 519 -16.47 -2.70 -31.14
CA PHE A 519 -16.30 -1.58 -30.21
C PHE A 519 -17.15 -0.37 -30.63
N ILE A 520 -17.08 0.01 -31.91
CA ILE A 520 -17.81 1.12 -32.52
C ILE A 520 -19.31 0.81 -32.58
N SER A 521 -19.70 -0.38 -33.05
CA SER A 521 -21.09 -0.80 -33.20
C SER A 521 -21.78 -0.94 -31.85
N SER A 522 -21.11 -1.48 -30.83
CA SER A 522 -21.65 -1.51 -29.46
C SER A 522 -21.86 -0.10 -28.92
N LEU A 523 -20.94 0.82 -29.24
CA LEU A 523 -21.01 2.22 -28.84
C LEU A 523 -22.12 2.99 -29.60
N LEU A 524 -22.38 2.65 -30.86
CA LEU A 524 -23.48 3.18 -31.68
C LEU A 524 -24.84 2.59 -31.25
N LEU A 525 -24.91 1.28 -30.96
CA LEU A 525 -26.10 0.58 -30.49
C LEU A 525 -26.55 1.06 -29.11
N LEU A 526 -25.62 1.32 -28.18
CA LEU A 526 -25.89 1.97 -26.90
C LEU A 526 -26.46 3.39 -27.04
N LYS A 527 -26.28 4.03 -28.20
CA LYS A 527 -26.63 5.44 -28.41
C LYS A 527 -27.78 5.67 -29.40
N GLY A 528 -28.46 4.61 -29.83
CA GLY A 528 -29.74 4.66 -30.52
C GLY A 528 -29.79 5.33 -31.91
N LYS A 529 -28.71 5.92 -32.43
CA LYS A 529 -28.66 6.50 -33.79
C LYS A 529 -27.26 6.39 -34.41
N VAL A 530 -27.25 6.00 -35.69
CA VAL A 530 -26.13 6.10 -36.64
C VAL A 530 -25.58 7.52 -36.61
N LEU A 531 -24.29 7.68 -36.29
CA LEU A 531 -23.57 8.94 -36.46
C LEU A 531 -23.52 9.28 -37.96
N ASN A 532 -24.41 10.16 -38.43
CA ASN A 532 -24.18 10.92 -39.66
C ASN A 532 -23.01 11.88 -39.39
N LEU A 533 -21.79 11.40 -39.56
CA LEU A 533 -20.61 12.25 -39.72
C LEU A 533 -20.68 12.88 -41.11
N PRO A 534 -20.51 14.21 -41.26
CA PRO A 534 -20.51 14.83 -42.58
C PRO A 534 -19.22 14.45 -43.30
N PHE A 535 -19.29 13.45 -44.18
CA PHE A 535 -18.35 13.29 -45.27
C PHE A 535 -18.66 14.37 -46.30
N LYS A 536 -18.09 15.56 -46.15
CA LYS A 536 -17.98 16.53 -47.24
C LYS A 536 -16.58 17.13 -47.23
N GLY A 537 -15.72 16.46 -47.96
CA GLY A 537 -14.40 16.90 -48.39
C GLY A 537 -14.08 16.12 -49.65
N GLN A 538 -14.60 16.59 -50.78
CA GLN A 538 -14.18 16.14 -52.11
C GLN A 538 -12.66 16.29 -52.20
N LEU A 539 -11.93 15.17 -52.20
CA LEU A 539 -10.62 15.11 -52.82
C LEU A 539 -10.89 15.04 -54.32
N GLU A 540 -10.93 16.21 -54.96
CA GLU A 540 -10.84 16.34 -56.41
C GLU A 540 -9.55 15.65 -56.88
N TRP A 541 -9.73 14.56 -57.60
CA TRP A 541 -8.70 13.94 -58.41
C TRP A 541 -8.35 14.88 -59.58
N LYS A 542 -7.28 15.67 -59.45
CA LYS A 542 -6.53 16.13 -60.62
C LYS A 542 -5.51 15.06 -60.99
N GLY A 543 -5.95 14.15 -61.85
CA GLY A 543 -5.03 13.27 -62.58
C GLY A 543 -4.20 14.11 -63.54
N SER A 544 -2.89 14.13 -63.35
CA SER A 544 -1.94 14.44 -64.42
C SER A 544 -1.29 13.12 -64.81
N ALA A 545 -1.71 12.60 -65.96
CA ALA A 545 -1.16 11.43 -66.60
C ALA A 545 0.09 11.86 -67.39
N TYR A 546 1.28 11.42 -66.99
CA TYR A 546 2.45 11.33 -67.85
C TYR A 546 3.38 10.23 -67.35
N LEU A 547 3.41 9.10 -68.07
CA LEU A 547 4.62 8.42 -68.55
C LEU A 547 4.25 7.06 -69.18
N LEU A 548 4.07 7.09 -70.50
CA LEU A 548 4.39 6.00 -71.42
C LEU A 548 4.96 6.64 -72.69
N THR A 549 6.26 6.93 -72.63
CA THR A 549 7.32 6.61 -73.60
C THR A 549 8.64 6.90 -72.93
#